data_AF-A0A5D2XGF7-F1
#
_entry.id   AF-A0A5D2XGF7-F1
#
_cell.length_a   1.000
_cell.length_b   1.000
_cell.length_c   1.000
_cell.angle_alpha   90.00
_cell.angle_beta   90.00
_cell.angle_gamma   90.00
#
_symmetry.space_group_name_H-M   'P 1'
#
loop_
_entity.id
_entity.type
_entity.pdbx_description
1 polymer ?
#
loop_
_entity_poly.entity_id
_entity_poly.type
_entity_poly.pdbx_seq_one_letter_code
_entity_poly.pdbx_strand_id
1 'polypeptide(L)'
;MSTTPQGIHSLAFRVMRLCKPSFHVEPPFRLDPSDLFVGEDIFDDPLAASNLSPLLSSHVNKSTDSSDMTFANRFLLHHPSDAMGFSGLLVLPQSFGAIYLGETFCSYISINNSSNFEVKDVIIKAEIQTERERILLLDTSKSPVGTIHAGGHYDFIVEHDVKELGAYTMVCTALYNDGDGERKYLPQFFKFVVANPLSVRTKVRTVKVG
;
A
#
# COMPACT_ATOMS: atom_id res chain seq x y z
N MET A 1 2.35 -8.22 10.30
CA MET A 1 3.36 -7.19 10.60
C MET A 1 4.57 -7.88 11.20
N SER A 2 5.70 -7.91 10.50
CA SER A 2 6.98 -8.33 11.06
C SER A 2 7.70 -7.09 11.58
N THR A 3 7.64 -6.84 12.88
CA THR A 3 8.49 -5.84 13.53
C THR A 3 9.89 -6.43 13.65
N THR A 4 10.74 -6.20 12.66
CA THR A 4 12.19 -6.41 12.82
C THR A 4 12.69 -5.39 13.85
N PRO A 5 13.51 -5.80 14.83
CA PRO A 5 14.09 -4.86 15.79
C PRO A 5 15.01 -3.90 15.04
N GLN A 6 14.61 -2.63 14.94
CA GLN A 6 15.26 -1.57 14.15
C GLN A 6 16.67 -1.16 14.64
N GLY A 7 17.35 -1.96 15.47
CA GLY A 7 18.62 -1.57 16.08
C GLY A 7 19.81 -2.50 15.86
N ILE A 8 19.65 -3.67 15.22
CA ILE A 8 20.70 -4.71 15.15
C ILE A 8 21.32 -4.85 13.74
N HIS A 9 20.53 -4.54 12.71
CA HIS A 9 20.90 -4.76 11.32
C HIS A 9 20.97 -3.43 10.55
N SER A 10 22.03 -3.28 9.75
CA SER A 10 22.23 -2.18 8.80
C SER A 10 21.34 -2.31 7.56
N LEU A 11 20.96 -3.54 7.20
CA LEU A 11 20.09 -3.84 6.08
C LEU A 11 18.65 -4.10 6.53
N ALA A 12 17.68 -3.77 5.67
CA ALA A 12 16.27 -4.10 5.86
C ALA A 12 15.58 -4.39 4.52
N PHE A 13 14.75 -5.44 4.47
CA PHE A 13 13.94 -5.73 3.30
C PHE A 13 12.62 -4.95 3.33
N ARG A 14 12.23 -4.45 2.16
CA ARG A 14 10.91 -3.92 1.83
C ARG A 14 10.35 -4.75 0.70
N VAL A 15 9.11 -5.20 0.86
CA VAL A 15 8.45 -6.10 -0.10
C VAL A 15 7.13 -5.46 -0.50
N MET A 16 6.92 -5.35 -1.80
CA MET A 16 5.70 -4.81 -2.39
C MET A 16 5.21 -5.77 -3.48
N ARG A 17 3.96 -6.22 -3.35
CA ARG A 17 3.31 -6.98 -4.42
C ARG A 17 3.03 -6.03 -5.59
N LEU A 18 3.47 -6.42 -6.77
CA LEU A 18 3.16 -5.74 -8.02
C LEU A 18 1.78 -6.20 -8.48
N CYS A 19 0.79 -5.32 -8.33
CA CYS A 19 -0.57 -5.51 -8.81
C CYS A 19 -0.86 -4.47 -9.89
N LYS A 20 -1.85 -4.74 -10.75
CA LYS A 20 -2.46 -3.65 -11.54
C LYS A 20 -2.95 -2.57 -10.56
N PRO A 21 -2.64 -1.28 -10.80
CA PRO A 21 -3.09 -0.21 -9.92
C PRO A 21 -4.62 -0.23 -9.89
N SER A 22 -5.19 -0.36 -8.68
CA SER A 22 -6.61 -0.20 -8.45
C SER A 22 -6.82 1.11 -7.67
N PHE A 23 -7.43 2.10 -8.29
CA PHE A 23 -7.86 3.29 -7.58
C PHE A 23 -9.13 2.92 -6.81
N HIS A 24 -9.08 3.02 -5.49
CA HIS A 24 -10.29 2.98 -4.69
C HIS A 24 -11.04 4.28 -4.97
N VAL A 25 -12.05 4.20 -5.83
CA VAL A 25 -12.98 5.31 -6.04
C VAL A 25 -13.91 5.30 -4.84
N GLU A 26 -13.55 6.06 -3.81
CA GLU A 26 -14.50 6.38 -2.76
C GLU A 26 -15.58 7.26 -3.40
N PRO A 27 -16.88 6.99 -3.17
CA PRO A 27 -17.91 7.91 -3.63
C PRO A 27 -17.56 9.30 -3.07
N PRO A 28 -17.36 10.31 -3.92
CA PRO A 28 -16.95 11.63 -3.46
C PRO A 28 -17.94 12.10 -2.42
N PHE A 29 -17.50 12.22 -1.15
CA PHE A 29 -18.19 13.08 -0.21
C PHE A 29 -17.97 14.51 -0.72
N ARG A 30 -18.93 15.01 -1.52
CA ARG A 30 -18.94 16.38 -2.06
C ARG A 30 -19.37 17.39 -1.00
N LEU A 31 -18.79 17.26 0.19
CA LEU A 31 -18.95 18.22 1.27
C LEU A 31 -17.83 19.23 1.08
N ASP A 32 -18.17 20.48 0.79
CA ASP A 32 -17.18 21.54 0.92
C ASP A 32 -16.83 21.64 2.40
N PRO A 33 -15.56 21.74 2.81
CA PRO A 33 -15.20 21.92 4.22
C PRO A 33 -15.96 23.09 4.87
N SER A 34 -16.33 24.12 4.11
CA SER A 34 -17.17 25.22 4.59
C SER A 34 -18.60 24.81 4.98
N ASP A 35 -19.16 23.75 4.38
CA ASP A 35 -20.50 23.23 4.71
C ASP A 35 -20.60 22.63 6.11
N LEU A 36 -19.47 22.23 6.70
CA LEU A 36 -19.41 21.73 8.08
C LEU A 36 -19.54 22.86 9.11
N PHE A 37 -19.30 24.11 8.70
CA PHE A 37 -19.20 25.26 9.60
C PHE A 37 -20.21 26.37 9.26
N VAL A 38 -20.78 26.38 8.06
CA VAL A 38 -21.59 27.48 7.50
C VAL A 38 -22.77 26.92 6.70
N GLY A 39 -24.00 27.28 7.09
CA GLY A 39 -25.21 26.99 6.32
C GLY A 39 -25.46 28.00 5.20
N GLU A 40 -26.40 27.71 4.30
CA GLU A 40 -26.77 28.62 3.19
C GLU A 40 -27.36 29.96 3.68
N ASP A 41 -27.98 29.95 4.86
CA ASP A 41 -28.64 31.11 5.47
C ASP A 41 -27.67 32.26 5.73
N ILE A 42 -26.38 31.98 5.87
CA ILE A 42 -25.33 32.98 6.05
C ILE A 42 -25.13 33.86 4.79
N PHE A 43 -25.44 33.36 3.60
CA PHE A 43 -25.24 34.11 2.35
C PHE A 43 -26.46 34.95 1.96
N ASP A 44 -27.65 34.54 2.40
CA ASP A 44 -28.91 35.24 2.12
C ASP A 44 -29.35 36.16 3.27
N ASP A 45 -28.95 35.88 4.52
CA ASP A 45 -29.31 36.67 5.71
C ASP A 45 -28.10 37.47 6.27
N PRO A 46 -28.13 38.82 6.19
CA PRO A 46 -27.06 39.67 6.73
C PRO A 46 -26.87 39.55 8.24
N LEU A 47 -27.88 39.08 9.00
CA LEU A 47 -27.74 38.82 10.43
C LEU A 47 -26.95 37.53 10.69
N ALA A 48 -27.17 36.48 9.89
CA ALA A 48 -26.42 35.23 9.99
C ALA A 48 -24.93 35.45 9.59
N ALA A 49 -24.67 36.24 8.54
CA ALA A 49 -23.32 36.66 8.15
C ALA A 49 -22.55 37.40 9.25
N SER A 50 -23.24 38.21 10.05
CA SER A 50 -22.61 38.99 11.13
C SER A 50 -22.18 38.14 12.33
N ASN A 51 -22.74 36.94 12.49
CA ASN A 51 -22.46 36.02 13.59
C ASN A 51 -21.36 34.99 13.26
N LEU A 52 -20.78 35.05 12.06
CA LEU A 52 -19.67 34.20 11.66
C LEU A 52 -18.42 34.50 12.49
N SER A 53 -17.76 33.46 13.01
CA SER A 53 -16.52 33.63 13.74
C SER A 53 -15.42 34.20 12.82
N PRO A 54 -14.64 35.21 13.26
CA PRO A 54 -13.61 35.85 12.42
C PRO A 54 -12.57 34.90 11.83
N LEU A 55 -12.30 33.78 12.53
CA LEU A 55 -11.41 32.72 12.06
C LEU A 55 -11.97 31.99 10.82
N LEU A 56 -13.29 31.81 10.75
CA LEU A 56 -13.99 31.17 9.62
C LEU A 56 -14.21 32.15 8.45
N SER A 57 -14.40 33.45 8.73
CA SER A 57 -14.59 34.49 7.70
C SER A 57 -13.42 34.57 6.70
N SER A 58 -12.20 34.30 7.16
CA SER A 58 -11.01 34.27 6.31
C SER A 58 -10.97 33.10 5.32
N HIS A 59 -11.63 31.99 5.65
CA HIS A 59 -11.66 30.78 4.81
C HIS A 59 -12.71 30.89 3.71
N VAL A 60 -13.85 31.54 4.02
CA VAL A 60 -14.92 31.87 3.06
C VAL A 60 -14.46 32.91 2.04
N ASN A 61 -13.65 33.90 2.46
CA ASN A 61 -13.08 34.91 1.56
C ASN A 61 -11.90 34.42 0.70
N LYS A 62 -11.43 33.17 0.89
CA LYS A 62 -10.34 32.58 0.09
C LYS A 62 -10.85 31.69 -1.04
N SER A 63 -12.07 31.16 -0.91
CA SER A 63 -12.76 30.42 -1.97
C SER A 63 -13.48 31.32 -2.99
N THR A 64 -13.56 32.63 -2.73
CA THR A 64 -14.26 33.66 -3.54
C THR A 64 -13.64 34.00 -4.91
N ASP A 65 -12.57 33.33 -5.35
CA ASP A 65 -12.14 33.43 -6.76
C ASP A 65 -13.12 32.70 -7.72
N SER A 66 -14.02 31.86 -7.19
CA SER A 66 -15.19 31.38 -7.93
C SER A 66 -16.45 32.04 -7.36
N SER A 67 -17.16 32.81 -8.18
CA SER A 67 -18.20 33.75 -7.78
C SER A 67 -19.54 33.13 -7.36
N ASP A 68 -19.60 31.83 -7.11
CA ASP A 68 -20.87 31.16 -6.84
C ASP A 68 -20.72 30.10 -5.73
N MET A 69 -20.95 30.54 -4.48
CA MET A 69 -20.96 29.69 -3.29
C MET A 69 -22.26 28.90 -3.13
N THR A 70 -23.26 29.16 -3.99
CA THR A 70 -24.56 28.49 -3.98
C THR A 70 -24.40 27.00 -4.28
N PHE A 71 -25.25 26.14 -3.72
CA PHE A 71 -25.25 24.70 -4.08
C PHE A 71 -25.51 24.44 -5.58
N ALA A 72 -26.01 25.46 -6.30
CA ALA A 72 -26.46 25.39 -7.70
C ALA A 72 -25.37 25.00 -8.72
N ASN A 73 -24.09 25.23 -8.46
CA ASN A 73 -23.01 24.88 -9.41
C ASN A 73 -22.05 23.80 -8.89
N ARG A 74 -22.25 23.30 -7.67
CA ARG A 74 -21.34 22.32 -7.02
C ARG A 74 -21.45 20.90 -7.57
N PHE A 75 -22.46 20.60 -8.38
CA PHE A 75 -22.53 19.33 -9.11
C PHE A 75 -21.69 19.33 -10.38
N LEU A 76 -21.24 20.50 -10.86
CA LEU A 76 -20.42 20.62 -12.05
C LEU A 76 -18.99 20.15 -11.76
N LEU A 77 -18.48 19.32 -12.65
CA LEU A 77 -17.12 18.81 -12.60
C LEU A 77 -16.20 19.85 -13.25
N HIS A 78 -15.37 20.53 -12.46
CA HIS A 78 -14.40 21.50 -12.99
C HIS A 78 -13.14 20.79 -13.48
N HIS A 79 -12.76 19.69 -12.84
CA HIS A 79 -11.68 18.82 -13.25
C HIS A 79 -12.14 17.35 -13.34
N PRO A 80 -11.57 16.54 -14.25
CA PRO A 80 -11.86 15.11 -14.32
C PRO A 80 -11.53 14.36 -13.02
N SER A 81 -10.64 14.91 -12.18
CA SER A 81 -10.34 14.44 -10.83
C SER A 81 -11.50 14.57 -9.85
N ASP A 82 -12.38 15.55 -10.04
CA ASP A 82 -13.51 15.83 -9.15
C ASP A 82 -14.60 14.74 -9.23
N ALA A 83 -14.62 13.99 -10.34
CA ALA A 83 -15.48 12.83 -10.52
C ALA A 83 -15.00 11.61 -9.73
N MET A 84 -13.72 11.59 -9.35
CA MET A 84 -13.07 10.40 -8.78
C MET A 84 -13.08 10.37 -7.25
N GLY A 85 -13.56 11.42 -6.57
CA GLY A 85 -13.63 11.49 -5.10
C GLY A 85 -12.28 11.31 -4.40
N PHE A 86 -11.20 11.60 -5.12
CA PHE A 86 -9.85 11.42 -4.60
C PHE A 86 -9.56 12.58 -3.65
N SER A 87 -9.51 12.32 -2.34
CA SER A 87 -8.64 13.15 -1.49
C SER A 87 -7.26 13.04 -2.14
N GLY A 88 -6.60 14.14 -2.51
CA GLY A 88 -5.33 14.16 -3.25
C GLY A 88 -4.16 13.34 -2.66
N LEU A 89 -4.41 12.57 -1.61
CA LEU A 89 -3.55 11.63 -0.93
C LEU A 89 -3.56 10.28 -1.65
N LEU A 90 -2.51 10.03 -2.43
CA LEU A 90 -2.21 8.70 -2.96
C LEU A 90 -1.72 7.81 -1.82
N VAL A 91 -2.66 7.11 -1.16
CA VAL A 91 -2.32 6.14 -0.11
C VAL A 91 -2.00 4.79 -0.77
N LEU A 92 -0.75 4.35 -0.63
CA LEU A 92 -0.38 3.00 -1.02
C LEU A 92 -1.05 2.00 -0.07
N PRO A 93 -1.74 0.96 -0.57
CA PRO A 93 -2.34 -0.06 0.30
C PRO A 93 -1.28 -0.66 1.22
N GLN A 94 -1.49 -0.64 2.54
CA GLN A 94 -0.55 -1.17 3.53
C GLN A 94 -0.45 -2.71 3.56
N SER A 95 -1.15 -3.42 2.66
CA SER A 95 -1.22 -4.88 2.64
C SER A 95 -1.00 -5.44 1.24
N PHE A 96 -0.62 -6.71 1.16
CA PHE A 96 -0.46 -7.44 -0.11
C PHE A 96 -1.77 -7.61 -0.92
N GLY A 97 -2.90 -7.13 -0.41
CA GLY A 97 -4.21 -7.30 -1.01
C GLY A 97 -4.68 -8.76 -0.99
N ALA A 98 -5.78 -9.03 -1.68
CA ALA A 98 -6.26 -10.40 -1.87
C ALA A 98 -5.42 -11.11 -2.93
N ILE A 99 -4.83 -12.26 -2.59
CA ILE A 99 -4.12 -13.14 -3.53
C ILE A 99 -4.99 -14.38 -3.71
N TYR A 100 -5.22 -14.77 -4.95
CA TYR A 100 -6.07 -15.91 -5.27
C TYR A 100 -5.28 -17.07 -5.87
N LEU A 101 -5.79 -18.29 -5.64
CA LEU A 101 -5.29 -19.48 -6.31
C LEU A 101 -5.31 -19.31 -7.83
N GLY A 102 -4.21 -19.66 -8.48
CA GLY A 102 -4.06 -19.55 -9.94
C GLY A 102 -3.54 -18.20 -10.43
N GLU A 103 -3.37 -17.21 -9.55
CA GLU A 103 -2.68 -15.96 -9.90
C GLU A 103 -1.16 -16.15 -9.87
N THR A 104 -0.44 -15.32 -10.63
CA THR A 104 1.01 -15.17 -10.48
C THR A 104 1.27 -14.07 -9.44
N PHE A 105 1.86 -14.45 -8.31
CA PHE A 105 2.38 -13.52 -7.33
C PHE A 105 3.67 -12.88 -7.88
N CYS A 106 3.59 -11.61 -8.25
CA CYS A 106 4.74 -10.80 -8.67
C CYS A 106 5.09 -9.82 -7.55
N SER A 107 6.35 -9.79 -7.13
CA SER A 107 6.79 -8.97 -5.99
C SER A 107 8.09 -8.24 -6.30
N TYR A 108 8.08 -6.94 -6.04
CA TYR A 108 9.28 -6.11 -5.96
C TYR A 108 9.85 -6.19 -4.55
N ILE A 109 11.14 -6.49 -4.45
CA ILE A 109 11.87 -6.63 -3.20
C ILE A 109 13.05 -5.68 -3.26
N SER A 110 13.14 -4.83 -2.24
CA SER A 110 14.23 -3.86 -2.06
C SER A 110 14.94 -4.15 -0.74
N ILE A 111 16.25 -4.35 -0.79
CA ILE A 111 17.11 -4.38 0.39
C ILE A 111 17.77 -3.01 0.56
N ASN A 112 17.48 -2.35 1.67
CA ASN A 112 17.90 -0.98 1.93
C ASN A 112 18.98 -0.98 3.00
N ASN A 113 20.05 -0.23 2.77
CA ASN A 113 21.07 0.05 3.78
C ASN A 113 20.74 1.38 4.47
N SER A 114 20.17 1.32 5.67
CA SER A 114 19.84 2.51 6.47
C SER A 114 20.97 2.93 7.42
N SER A 115 22.15 2.34 7.30
CA SER A 115 23.32 2.70 8.10
C SER A 115 24.13 3.82 7.45
N ASN A 116 25.13 4.33 8.19
CA ASN A 116 26.03 5.39 7.75
C ASN A 116 27.32 4.85 7.10
N PHE A 117 27.40 3.54 6.84
CA PHE A 117 28.59 2.89 6.27
C PHE A 117 28.18 1.95 5.14
N GLU A 118 29.16 1.56 4.32
CA GLU A 118 28.95 0.60 3.23
C GLU A 118 28.92 -0.84 3.76
N VAL A 119 28.04 -1.66 3.17
CA VAL A 119 27.89 -3.09 3.51
C VAL A 119 28.38 -3.91 2.32
N LYS A 120 29.20 -4.93 2.57
CA LYS A 120 29.91 -5.70 1.53
C LYS A 120 29.49 -7.17 1.49
N ASP A 121 29.80 -7.82 0.37
CA ASP A 121 29.63 -9.25 0.13
C ASP A 121 28.19 -9.73 0.42
N VAL A 122 27.21 -8.97 -0.07
CA VAL A 122 25.80 -9.18 0.25
C VAL A 122 25.25 -10.34 -0.57
N ILE A 123 24.99 -11.46 0.10
CA ILE A 123 24.32 -12.62 -0.47
C ILE A 123 22.85 -12.56 -0.09
N ILE A 124 21.98 -12.66 -1.08
CA ILE A 124 20.53 -12.55 -0.94
C ILE A 124 19.89 -13.87 -1.35
N LYS A 125 18.96 -14.33 -0.51
CA LYS A 125 18.12 -15.49 -0.79
C LYS A 125 16.66 -15.11 -0.59
N ALA A 126 15.82 -15.35 -1.59
CA ALA A 126 14.38 -15.15 -1.50
C ALA A 126 13.65 -16.47 -1.75
N GLU A 127 12.79 -16.86 -0.81
CA GLU A 127 12.09 -18.13 -0.81
C GLU A 127 10.62 -17.94 -0.45
N ILE A 128 9.73 -18.72 -1.05
CA ILE A 128 8.35 -18.86 -0.59
C ILE A 128 8.22 -20.15 0.20
N GLN A 129 7.70 -20.04 1.40
CA GLN A 129 7.35 -21.18 2.25
C GLN A 129 5.83 -21.32 2.27
N THR A 130 5.34 -22.47 1.80
CA THR A 130 3.96 -22.94 1.94
C THR A 130 3.87 -23.94 3.10
N GLU A 131 2.68 -24.49 3.34
CA GLU A 131 2.50 -25.58 4.31
C GLU A 131 3.19 -26.88 3.86
N ARG A 132 3.39 -27.06 2.54
CA ARG A 132 3.91 -28.30 1.96
C ARG A 132 5.39 -28.23 1.64
N GLU A 133 5.85 -27.10 1.14
CA GLU A 133 7.20 -26.99 0.61
C GLU A 133 7.81 -25.60 0.76
N ARG A 134 9.12 -25.52 0.51
CA ARG A 134 9.89 -24.29 0.46
C ARG A 134 10.50 -24.15 -0.93
N ILE A 135 10.11 -23.09 -1.62
CA ILE A 135 10.39 -22.84 -3.03
C ILE A 135 11.42 -21.72 -3.12
N LEU A 136 12.54 -21.99 -3.76
CA LEU A 136 13.59 -21.01 -3.99
C LEU A 136 13.26 -20.14 -5.21
N LEU A 137 13.18 -18.82 -5.00
CA LEU A 137 12.90 -17.87 -6.07
C LEU A 137 14.17 -17.15 -6.54
N LEU A 138 15.04 -16.79 -5.61
CA LEU A 138 16.32 -16.14 -5.90
C LEU A 138 17.40 -16.63 -4.93
N ASP A 139 18.60 -16.84 -5.45
CA ASP A 139 19.81 -17.08 -4.68
C ASP A 139 21.01 -16.44 -5.38
N THR A 140 21.61 -15.43 -4.75
CA THR A 140 22.78 -14.72 -5.28
C THR A 140 24.10 -15.25 -4.72
N SER A 141 24.13 -16.42 -4.06
CA SER A 141 25.36 -17.01 -3.49
C SER A 141 26.48 -17.24 -4.51
N LYS A 142 26.14 -17.53 -5.77
CA LYS A 142 27.10 -17.71 -6.87
C LYS A 142 27.65 -16.39 -7.41
N SER A 143 26.93 -15.29 -7.22
CA SER A 143 27.27 -13.96 -7.70
C SER A 143 26.79 -12.92 -6.68
N PRO A 144 27.49 -12.77 -5.54
CA PRO A 144 27.08 -11.87 -4.47
C PRO A 144 26.90 -10.44 -4.96
N VAL A 145 25.96 -9.72 -4.35
CA VAL A 145 25.81 -8.29 -4.54
C VAL A 145 27.02 -7.62 -3.89
N GLY A 146 27.89 -7.00 -4.69
CA GLY A 146 29.21 -6.54 -4.26
C GLY A 146 29.16 -5.64 -3.02
N THR A 147 28.68 -4.41 -3.18
CA THR A 147 28.60 -3.42 -2.10
C THR A 147 27.29 -2.65 -2.19
N ILE A 148 26.62 -2.46 -1.05
CA ILE A 148 25.49 -1.53 -0.90
C ILE A 148 25.97 -0.33 -0.07
N HIS A 149 26.09 0.82 -0.72
CA HIS A 149 26.52 2.07 -0.09
C HIS A 149 25.58 2.50 1.03
N ALA A 150 26.06 3.37 1.93
CA ALA A 150 25.24 4.01 2.96
C ALA A 150 24.04 4.74 2.32
N GLY A 151 22.83 4.49 2.81
CA GLY A 151 21.58 5.02 2.22
C GLY A 151 21.20 4.40 0.87
N GLY A 152 22.01 3.49 0.34
CA GLY A 152 21.76 2.80 -0.91
C GLY A 152 20.78 1.63 -0.77
N HIS A 153 20.42 1.07 -1.91
CA HIS A 153 19.53 -0.09 -1.98
C HIS A 153 19.93 -1.01 -3.14
N TYR A 154 19.43 -2.24 -3.09
CA TYR A 154 19.48 -3.19 -4.20
C TYR A 154 18.09 -3.80 -4.38
N ASP A 155 17.61 -3.80 -5.62
CA ASP A 155 16.24 -4.18 -5.93
C ASP A 155 16.19 -5.31 -6.94
N PHE A 156 15.18 -6.15 -6.79
CA PHE A 156 14.89 -7.22 -7.73
C PHE A 156 13.41 -7.59 -7.68
N ILE A 157 12.94 -8.23 -8.74
CA ILE A 157 11.57 -8.74 -8.84
C ILE A 157 11.62 -10.26 -8.78
N VAL A 158 10.68 -10.85 -8.05
CA VAL A 158 10.45 -12.29 -8.03
C VAL A 158 9.02 -12.59 -8.43
N GLU A 159 8.83 -13.73 -9.09
CA GLU A 159 7.53 -14.21 -9.54
C GLU A 159 7.31 -15.64 -9.07
N HIS A 160 6.07 -15.94 -8.70
CA HIS A 160 5.66 -17.27 -8.28
C HIS A 160 4.20 -17.55 -8.64
N ASP A 161 3.97 -18.62 -9.38
CA ASP A 161 2.61 -19.08 -9.67
C ASP A 161 1.99 -19.73 -8.44
N VAL A 162 0.87 -19.17 -7.98
CA VAL A 162 0.19 -19.61 -6.77
C VAL A 162 -0.63 -20.85 -7.06
N LYS A 163 -0.14 -21.99 -6.55
CA LYS A 163 -0.71 -23.32 -6.81
C LYS A 163 -1.51 -23.91 -5.65
N GLU A 164 -1.45 -23.29 -4.47
CA GLU A 164 -2.07 -23.84 -3.26
C GLU A 164 -2.82 -22.76 -2.48
N LEU A 165 -3.84 -23.18 -1.74
CA LEU A 165 -4.58 -22.32 -0.83
C LEU A 165 -3.90 -22.28 0.53
N GLY A 166 -4.15 -21.22 1.31
CA GLY A 166 -3.74 -21.14 2.71
C GLY A 166 -2.63 -20.14 2.96
N ALA A 167 -1.87 -20.37 4.03
CA ALA A 167 -0.87 -19.42 4.51
C ALA A 167 0.45 -19.56 3.74
N TYR A 168 0.95 -18.42 3.26
CA TYR A 168 2.23 -18.31 2.59
C TYR A 168 3.15 -17.38 3.38
N THR A 169 4.44 -17.68 3.41
CA THR A 169 5.47 -16.81 3.98
C THR A 169 6.58 -16.60 2.97
N MET A 170 6.75 -15.36 2.49
CA MET A 170 7.96 -14.95 1.78
C MET A 170 9.09 -14.74 2.79
N VAL A 171 10.18 -15.45 2.60
CA VAL A 171 11.38 -15.42 3.44
C VAL A 171 12.48 -14.76 2.62
N CYS A 172 12.83 -13.53 2.99
CA CYS A 172 13.98 -12.82 2.42
C CYS A 172 15.13 -12.91 3.42
N THR A 173 16.28 -13.37 2.95
CA THR A 173 17.47 -13.55 3.77
C THR A 173 18.63 -12.78 3.16
N ALA A 174 19.35 -12.03 3.98
CA ALA A 174 20.62 -11.42 3.60
C ALA A 174 21.73 -11.96 4.50
N LEU A 175 22.85 -12.31 3.89
CA LEU A 175 24.11 -12.61 4.57
C LEU A 175 25.12 -11.59 4.07
N TYR A 176 25.73 -10.83 4.97
CA TYR A 176 26.53 -9.66 4.58
C TYR A 176 27.62 -9.36 5.61
N ASN A 177 28.62 -8.56 5.21
CA ASN A 177 29.66 -8.04 6.09
C ASN A 177 29.35 -6.59 6.44
N ASP A 178 29.17 -6.32 7.73
CA ASP A 178 28.89 -4.97 8.25
C ASP A 178 30.12 -4.06 8.19
N GLY A 179 29.99 -2.78 8.56
CA GLY A 179 31.09 -1.81 8.55
C GLY A 179 32.30 -2.22 9.40
N ASP A 180 32.06 -2.99 10.46
CA ASP A 180 33.11 -3.54 11.34
C ASP A 180 33.77 -4.82 10.78
N GLY A 181 33.33 -5.31 9.62
CA GLY A 181 33.81 -6.56 9.00
C GLY A 181 33.13 -7.83 9.53
N GLU A 182 32.24 -7.70 10.52
CA GLU A 182 31.48 -8.82 11.09
C GLU A 182 30.42 -9.34 10.13
N ARG A 183 30.37 -10.67 9.97
CA ARG A 183 29.41 -11.33 9.10
C ARG A 183 28.06 -11.49 9.81
N LYS A 184 27.03 -10.84 9.27
CA LYS A 184 25.67 -10.85 9.82
C LYS A 184 24.73 -11.68 8.95
N TYR A 185 23.75 -12.29 9.63
CA TYR A 185 22.66 -13.05 9.02
C TYR A 185 21.32 -12.39 9.37
N LEU A 186 20.58 -11.95 8.36
CA LEU A 186 19.31 -11.23 8.49
C LEU A 186 18.19 -11.99 7.75
N PRO A 187 17.32 -12.71 8.48
CA PRO A 187 16.08 -13.24 7.92
C PRO A 187 14.90 -12.28 8.19
N GLN A 188 14.07 -12.03 7.18
CA GLN A 188 12.83 -11.27 7.31
C GLN A 188 11.66 -12.02 6.66
N PHE A 189 10.54 -12.06 7.37
CA PHE A 189 9.39 -12.90 7.03
C PHE A 189 8.16 -12.05 6.70
N PHE A 190 7.61 -12.23 5.51
CA PHE A 190 6.43 -11.52 5.03
C PHE A 190 5.30 -12.52 4.79
N LYS A 191 4.30 -12.49 5.67
CA LYS A 191 3.18 -13.44 5.65
C LYS A 191 2.01 -12.89 4.84
N PHE A 192 1.39 -13.76 4.04
CA PHE A 192 0.16 -13.48 3.30
C PHE A 192 -0.70 -14.74 3.19
N VAL A 193 -1.96 -14.58 2.81
CA VAL A 193 -2.91 -15.70 2.67
C VAL A 193 -3.41 -15.75 1.24
N VAL A 194 -3.45 -16.95 0.69
CA VAL A 194 -4.05 -17.24 -0.61
C VAL A 194 -5.47 -17.74 -0.41
N ALA A 195 -6.42 -17.04 -1.03
CA ALA A 195 -7.84 -17.34 -0.98
C ALA A 195 -8.31 -18.08 -2.25
N ASN A 196 -9.45 -18.76 -2.12
CA ASN A 196 -10.11 -19.36 -3.28
C ASN A 196 -10.83 -18.26 -4.08
N PRO A 197 -10.55 -18.10 -5.39
CA PRO A 197 -11.22 -17.10 -6.23
C PRO A 197 -12.73 -17.34 -6.38
N LEU A 198 -13.22 -18.58 -6.17
CA LEU A 198 -14.62 -18.95 -6.37
C LEU A 198 -15.12 -19.86 -5.24
N SER A 199 -16.10 -19.38 -4.47
CA SER A 199 -16.82 -20.20 -3.49
C SER A 199 -18.15 -20.67 -4.07
N VAL A 200 -18.22 -21.92 -4.54
CA VAL A 200 -19.46 -22.50 -5.07
C VAL A 200 -20.25 -23.12 -3.93
N ARG A 201 -21.45 -22.57 -3.67
CA ARG A 201 -22.43 -23.16 -2.74
C ARG A 201 -23.62 -23.71 -3.53
N THR A 202 -23.76 -25.02 -3.56
CA THR A 202 -24.89 -25.68 -4.21
C THR A 202 -26.00 -25.94 -3.20
N LYS A 203 -27.23 -25.51 -3.49
CA LYS A 203 -28.43 -25.88 -2.72
C LYS A 203 -29.22 -26.91 -3.52
N VAL A 204 -29.14 -28.18 -3.10
CA VAL A 204 -29.94 -29.26 -3.70
C VAL A 204 -31.38 -29.13 -3.22
N ARG A 205 -32.33 -29.12 -4.17
CA ARG A 205 -33.77 -29.21 -3.88
C ARG A 205 -34.30 -30.53 -4.42
N THR A 206 -34.89 -31.34 -3.56
CA THR A 206 -35.59 -32.57 -3.97
C THR A 206 -36.93 -32.19 -4.58
N VAL A 207 -37.13 -32.50 -5.85
CA VAL A 207 -38.43 -32.32 -6.53
C VAL A 207 -39.29 -33.54 -6.20
N LYS A 208 -40.41 -33.34 -5.50
CA LYS A 208 -41.42 -34.40 -5.34
C LYS A 208 -42.17 -34.54 -6.66
N VAL A 209 -42.05 -35.70 -7.29
CA VAL A 209 -42.92 -36.09 -8.42
C VAL A 209 -44.25 -36.54 -7.81
N GLY A 210 -45.32 -35.85 -8.18
CA GLY A 210 -46.70 -36.17 -7.79
C GLY A 210 -47.29 -37.27 -8.65
#